data_AF-A0A952P7L2-F1
#
_entry.id   AF-A0A952P7L2-F1
#
_cell.length_a   1.000
_cell.length_b   1.000
_cell.length_c   1.000
_cell.angle_alpha   90.00
_cell.angle_beta   90.00
_cell.angle_gamma   90.00
#
_symmetry.space_group_name_H-M   'P 1'
#
loop_
_entity.id
_entity.type
_entity.pdbx_description
1 polymer ?
#
loop_
_entity_poly.entity_id
_entity_poly.type
_entity_poly.pdbx_seq_one_letter_code
_entity_poly.pdbx_strand_id
1 'polypeptide(L)'
;MKIYGYIPSCIVILFLFTSISNSQKVDFLDSDTILEKFPDVILAQKQIQCLVEGWKQELDSIKQKADSLESQLKKNHLIWNDTEVQSIKKEIETLRETREEYARTIFEPNGKYDEAVKTIFLPISDKIKVSERHTD
;
A
#
# COMPACT_ATOMS: atom_id res chain seq x y z
N MET A 1 18.87 56.13 -33.26
CA MET A 1 17.51 56.12 -32.68
C MET A 1 16.96 54.71 -32.92
N LYS A 2 16.72 53.81 -31.97
CA LYS A 2 16.62 53.82 -30.51
C LYS A 2 17.49 52.70 -29.91
N ILE A 3 17.79 52.88 -28.64
CA ILE A 3 18.82 52.25 -27.82
C ILE A 3 18.16 51.05 -27.13
N TYR A 4 18.77 49.88 -27.18
CA TYR A 4 18.37 48.70 -26.41
C TYR A 4 18.62 48.98 -24.92
N GLY A 5 17.53 49.12 -24.15
CA GLY A 5 17.55 49.34 -22.70
C GLY A 5 17.36 48.03 -21.93
N TYR A 6 18.46 47.59 -21.30
CA TYR A 6 18.64 46.86 -20.04
C TYR A 6 17.35 46.49 -19.24
N ILE A 7 17.04 45.20 -19.01
CA ILE A 7 17.47 44.33 -17.87
C ILE A 7 16.87 44.80 -16.51
N PRO A 8 16.47 43.93 -15.56
CA PRO A 8 15.69 42.68 -15.52
C PRO A 8 14.58 42.82 -14.42
N SER A 9 14.15 41.73 -13.77
CA SER A 9 13.50 41.72 -12.44
C SER A 9 12.03 42.12 -12.34
N CYS A 10 11.17 41.12 -12.45
CA CYS A 10 10.07 40.84 -11.50
C CYS A 10 9.54 39.46 -11.93
N ILE A 11 9.94 38.35 -11.30
CA ILE A 11 9.32 37.89 -10.05
C ILE A 11 7.85 38.32 -10.04
N VAL A 12 6.99 37.37 -10.41
CA VAL A 12 5.59 37.15 -9.98
C VAL A 12 4.92 36.39 -11.12
N ILE A 13 5.16 35.08 -11.16
CA ILE A 13 4.15 34.10 -11.55
C ILE A 13 4.35 32.89 -10.62
N LEU A 14 4.17 33.20 -9.34
CA LEU A 14 3.74 32.24 -8.33
C LEU A 14 2.26 31.97 -8.64
N PHE A 15 1.99 31.05 -9.55
CA PHE A 15 0.65 30.51 -9.76
C PHE A 15 0.64 29.05 -9.34
N LEU A 16 0.40 28.88 -8.03
CA LEU A 16 -0.59 27.97 -7.48
C LEU A 16 -0.96 26.77 -8.37
N PHE A 17 -0.27 25.65 -8.18
CA PHE A 17 -0.84 24.32 -8.39
C PHE A 17 -0.50 23.42 -7.20
N THR A 18 -0.94 23.83 -6.01
CA THR A 18 -1.16 22.92 -4.89
C THR A 18 -2.55 22.32 -5.04
N SER A 19 -2.62 21.08 -5.55
CA SER A 19 -3.56 20.02 -5.14
C SER A 19 -3.69 19.01 -6.27
N ILE A 20 -2.88 17.95 -6.22
CA ILE A 20 -3.33 16.66 -6.71
C ILE A 20 -2.96 15.60 -5.66
N SER A 21 -3.68 15.64 -4.54
CA SER A 21 -3.85 14.48 -3.70
C SER A 21 -4.68 13.47 -4.48
N ASN A 22 -4.04 12.72 -5.37
CA ASN A 22 -4.59 11.48 -5.87
C ASN A 22 -4.57 10.49 -4.69
N SER A 23 -5.61 10.55 -3.87
CA SER A 23 -6.08 9.35 -3.20
C SER A 23 -6.54 8.44 -4.32
N GLN A 24 -5.61 7.63 -4.82
CA GLN A 24 -5.91 6.51 -5.69
C GLN A 24 -6.70 5.53 -4.84
N LYS A 25 -8.01 5.78 -4.73
CA LYS A 25 -8.93 4.66 -4.65
C LYS A 25 -8.59 3.82 -5.86
N VAL A 26 -8.01 2.66 -5.57
CA VAL A 26 -7.89 1.56 -6.51
C VAL A 26 -9.32 1.25 -6.89
N ASP A 27 -9.84 1.96 -7.89
CA ASP A 27 -11.04 1.52 -8.58
C ASP A 27 -10.67 0.15 -9.11
N PHE A 28 -11.36 -0.84 -8.55
CA PHE A 28 -11.36 -2.22 -9.01
C PHE A 28 -11.38 -2.19 -10.52
N LEU A 29 -10.26 -2.59 -11.14
CA LEU A 29 -10.17 -2.70 -12.59
C LEU A 29 -11.42 -3.42 -13.07
N ASP A 30 -12.17 -2.74 -13.95
CA ASP A 30 -13.22 -3.27 -14.79
C ASP A 30 -12.82 -4.66 -15.30
N SER A 31 -13.23 -5.69 -14.57
CA SER A 31 -12.92 -7.08 -14.88
C SER A 31 -13.96 -7.66 -15.85
N ASP A 32 -14.96 -6.88 -16.25
CA ASP A 32 -16.15 -7.38 -16.93
C ASP A 32 -15.92 -7.79 -18.39
N THR A 33 -14.80 -7.43 -19.02
CA THR A 33 -14.58 -7.70 -20.46
C THR A 33 -13.68 -8.91 -20.76
N ILE A 34 -12.98 -9.47 -19.76
CA ILE A 34 -12.15 -10.70 -19.92
C ILE A 34 -12.90 -11.94 -19.34
N LEU A 35 -14.09 -11.72 -18.80
CA LEU A 35 -14.75 -12.52 -17.76
C LEU A 35 -15.51 -13.78 -18.22
N GLU A 36 -15.46 -14.17 -19.48
CA GLU A 36 -16.40 -15.18 -20.01
C GLU A 36 -15.83 -16.61 -20.10
N LYS A 37 -14.51 -16.79 -19.98
CA LYS A 37 -13.89 -18.10 -20.27
C LYS A 37 -13.43 -18.95 -19.08
N PHE A 38 -13.21 -18.39 -17.88
CA PHE A 38 -12.74 -19.17 -16.72
C PHE A 38 -13.21 -18.61 -15.36
N PRO A 39 -14.44 -18.93 -14.89
CA PRO A 39 -14.98 -18.45 -13.62
C PRO A 39 -14.12 -18.83 -12.39
N ASP A 40 -13.44 -19.97 -12.44
CA ASP A 40 -12.59 -20.46 -11.34
C ASP A 40 -11.34 -19.58 -11.12
N VAL A 41 -10.76 -19.05 -12.20
CA VAL A 41 -9.60 -18.14 -12.14
C VAL A 41 -9.98 -16.80 -11.49
N ILE A 42 -11.19 -16.32 -11.76
CA ILE A 42 -11.72 -15.08 -11.19
C ILE A 42 -11.95 -15.25 -9.68
N LEU A 43 -12.49 -16.39 -9.25
CA LEU A 43 -12.69 -16.69 -7.83
C LEU A 43 -11.35 -16.69 -7.07
N ALA A 44 -10.32 -17.34 -7.64
CA ALA A 44 -8.96 -17.32 -7.10
C ALA A 44 -8.39 -15.90 -7.00
N GLN A 45 -8.55 -15.09 -8.06
CA GLN A 45 -8.07 -13.72 -8.05
C GLN A 45 -8.75 -12.87 -6.98
N LYS A 46 -10.07 -13.02 -6.79
CA LYS A 46 -10.80 -12.35 -5.69
C LYS A 46 -10.32 -12.80 -4.31
N GLN A 47 -10.02 -14.09 -4.14
CA GLN A 47 -9.47 -14.61 -2.88
C GLN A 47 -8.10 -13.99 -2.56
N ILE A 48 -7.20 -13.93 -3.55
CA ILE A 48 -5.89 -13.29 -3.41
C ILE A 48 -6.05 -11.80 -3.09
N GLN A 49 -6.95 -11.10 -3.78
CA GLN A 49 -7.24 -9.68 -3.50
C GLN A 49 -7.70 -9.46 -2.06
N CYS A 50 -8.62 -10.30 -1.56
CA CYS A 50 -9.10 -10.22 -0.17
C CYS A 50 -7.95 -10.40 0.85
N LEU A 51 -7.02 -11.32 0.59
CA LEU A 51 -5.83 -11.50 1.45
C LEU A 51 -4.92 -10.27 1.43
N VAL A 52 -4.66 -9.72 0.24
CA VAL A 52 -3.84 -8.51 0.07
C VAL A 52 -4.48 -7.31 0.76
N GLU A 53 -5.81 -7.15 0.68
CA GLU A 53 -6.54 -6.11 1.40
C GLU A 53 -6.41 -6.27 2.92
N GLY A 54 -6.54 -7.49 3.44
CA GLY A 54 -6.32 -7.76 4.87
C GLY A 54 -4.92 -7.38 5.34
N TRP A 55 -3.89 -7.72 4.55
CA TRP A 55 -2.51 -7.34 4.86
C TRP A 55 -2.28 -5.83 4.81
N LYS A 56 -2.90 -5.12 3.86
CA LYS A 56 -2.88 -3.66 3.80
C LYS A 56 -3.55 -3.03 5.01
N GLN A 57 -4.72 -3.55 5.42
CA GLN A 57 -5.42 -3.08 6.62
C GLN A 57 -4.57 -3.27 7.89
N GLU A 58 -3.85 -4.38 8.01
CA GLU A 58 -2.95 -4.62 9.15
C GLU A 58 -1.78 -3.62 9.16
N LEU A 59 -1.16 -3.38 8.00
CA LEU A 59 -0.11 -2.36 7.85
C LEU A 59 -0.60 -0.96 8.22
N ASP A 60 -1.81 -0.60 7.80
CA ASP A 60 -2.44 0.67 8.14
C ASP A 60 -2.78 0.76 9.62
N SER A 61 -3.24 -0.33 10.25
CA SER A 61 -3.50 -0.39 11.70
C SER A 61 -2.23 -0.14 12.51
N ILE A 62 -1.11 -0.77 12.15
CA ILE A 62 0.19 -0.57 12.80
C ILE A 62 0.64 0.89 12.63
N LYS A 63 0.47 1.46 11.43
CA LYS A 63 0.77 2.87 11.16
C LYS A 63 -0.07 3.81 12.02
N GLN A 64 -1.38 3.60 12.10
CA GLN A 64 -2.28 4.43 12.90
C GLN A 64 -1.92 4.39 14.39
N LYS A 65 -1.48 3.24 14.91
CA LYS A 65 -0.98 3.13 16.29
C LYS A 65 0.25 4.00 16.52
N ALA A 66 1.23 3.95 15.60
CA ALA A 66 2.42 4.80 15.67
C ALA A 66 2.07 6.29 15.60
N ASP A 67 1.20 6.69 14.67
CA ASP A 67 0.76 8.09 14.50
C ASP A 67 -0.03 8.59 15.74
N SER A 68 -0.82 7.73 16.37
CA SER A 68 -1.53 8.04 17.62
C SER A 68 -0.55 8.31 18.76
N LEU A 69 0.47 7.46 18.93
CA LEU A 69 1.51 7.65 19.95
C LEU A 69 2.30 8.94 19.70
N GLU A 70 2.63 9.24 18.44
CA GLU A 70 3.27 10.52 18.09
C GLU A 70 2.40 11.74 18.44
N SER A 71 1.11 11.68 18.13
CA SER A 71 0.17 12.75 18.48
C SER A 71 0.05 12.91 20.00
N GLN A 72 0.01 11.82 20.75
CA GLN A 72 -0.01 11.86 22.22
C GLN A 72 1.26 12.49 22.78
N LEU A 73 2.43 12.13 22.23
CA LEU A 73 3.71 12.73 22.60
C LEU A 73 3.72 14.22 22.34
N LYS A 74 3.27 14.67 21.15
CA LYS A 74 3.17 16.10 20.83
C LYS A 74 2.22 16.86 21.75
N LYS A 75 1.12 16.27 22.19
CA LYS A 75 0.15 16.92 23.09
C LYS A 75 0.64 16.98 24.54
N ASN A 76 1.31 15.93 25.00
CA ASN A 76 1.68 15.75 26.41
C ASN A 76 3.17 16.00 26.71
N HIS A 77 3.98 16.44 25.74
CA HIS A 77 5.42 16.67 25.94
C HIS A 77 5.76 17.67 27.06
N LEU A 78 4.84 18.55 27.46
CA LEU A 78 5.03 19.46 28.59
C LEU A 78 4.74 18.80 29.96
N ILE A 79 4.04 17.67 29.97
CA ILE A 79 3.57 16.97 31.17
C ILE A 79 4.46 15.76 31.47
N TRP A 80 5.02 15.13 30.43
CA TRP A 80 5.80 13.89 30.54
C TRP A 80 7.24 14.11 30.95
N ASN A 81 7.77 13.15 31.70
CA ASN A 81 9.17 13.14 32.09
C ASN A 81 10.04 12.60 30.94
N ASP A 82 11.34 12.95 30.94
CA ASP A 82 12.26 12.58 29.84
C ASP A 82 12.32 11.06 29.60
N THR A 83 12.19 10.26 30.66
CA THR A 83 12.17 8.79 30.58
C THR A 83 10.95 8.24 29.86
N GLU A 84 9.77 8.83 30.08
CA GLU A 84 8.50 8.42 29.44
C GLU A 84 8.53 8.77 27.95
N VAL A 85 9.02 9.97 27.61
CA VAL A 85 9.20 10.41 26.22
C VAL A 85 10.13 9.46 25.45
N GLN A 86 11.24 9.03 26.06
CA GLN A 86 12.16 8.08 25.43
C GLN A 86 11.52 6.70 25.25
N SER A 87 10.75 6.21 26.23
CA SER A 87 10.02 4.94 26.11
C SER A 87 9.04 4.95 24.93
N ILE A 88 8.25 6.01 24.78
CA ILE A 88 7.25 6.13 23.72
C ILE A 88 7.90 6.31 22.35
N LYS A 89 9.00 7.06 22.26
CA LYS A 89 9.80 7.13 21.03
C LYS A 89 10.31 5.75 20.61
N LYS A 90 10.83 4.98 21.56
CA LYS A 90 11.28 3.61 21.30
C LYS A 90 10.12 2.74 20.84
N GLU A 91 8.95 2.86 21.46
CA GLU A 91 7.75 2.13 21.04
C GLU A 91 7.32 2.48 19.60
N ILE A 92 7.34 3.76 19.24
CA ILE A 92 7.07 4.21 17.87
C ILE A 92 8.07 3.60 16.87
N GLU A 93 9.36 3.59 17.20
CA GLU A 93 10.37 2.95 16.35
C GLU A 93 10.14 1.45 16.23
N THR A 94 9.84 0.74 17.33
CA THR A 94 9.52 -0.69 17.26
C THR A 94 8.29 -0.99 16.41
N LEU A 95 7.27 -0.12 16.44
CA LEU A 95 6.08 -0.26 15.59
C LEU A 95 6.43 -0.05 14.10
N ARG A 96 7.34 0.88 13.79
CA ARG A 96 7.84 1.10 12.43
C ARG A 96 8.61 -0.11 11.92
N GLU A 97 9.53 -0.63 12.73
CA GLU A 97 10.30 -1.84 12.42
C GLU A 97 9.37 -3.04 12.21
N THR A 98 8.39 -3.24 13.11
CA THR A 98 7.40 -4.32 13.01
C THR A 98 6.59 -4.21 11.71
N ARG A 99 6.16 -3.00 11.33
CA ARG A 99 5.44 -2.75 10.07
C ARG A 99 6.29 -3.14 8.87
N GLU A 100 7.56 -2.75 8.86
CA GLU A 100 8.48 -3.07 7.77
C GLU A 100 8.78 -4.57 7.70
N GLU A 101 8.99 -5.22 8.83
CA GLU A 101 9.19 -6.67 8.91
C GLU A 101 7.95 -7.43 8.44
N TYR A 102 6.75 -6.96 8.81
CA TYR A 102 5.49 -7.51 8.34
C TYR A 102 5.35 -7.36 6.82
N ALA A 103 5.65 -6.17 6.27
CA ALA A 103 5.66 -5.95 4.83
C ALA A 103 6.68 -6.83 4.11
N ARG A 104 7.90 -6.98 4.65
CA ARG A 104 8.93 -7.87 4.11
C ARG A 104 8.45 -9.32 4.10
N THR A 105 7.94 -9.82 5.22
CA THR A 105 7.43 -11.20 5.33
C THR A 105 6.36 -11.54 4.29
N ILE A 106 5.58 -10.55 3.86
CA ILE A 106 4.49 -10.73 2.91
C ILE A 106 4.94 -10.57 1.46
N PHE A 107 5.70 -9.51 1.18
CA PHE A 107 6.05 -9.08 -0.18
C PHE A 107 7.49 -9.43 -0.60
N GLU A 108 8.28 -10.09 0.25
CA GLU A 108 9.58 -10.62 -0.15
C GLU A 108 9.42 -11.76 -1.19
N PRO A 109 10.47 -12.02 -1.98
CA PRO A 109 10.48 -13.14 -2.92
C PRO A 109 10.30 -14.48 -2.18
N ASN A 110 9.33 -15.30 -2.60
CA ASN A 110 8.86 -16.49 -1.87
C ASN A 110 8.20 -16.20 -0.51
N GLY A 111 7.74 -14.96 -0.30
CA GLY A 111 6.98 -14.58 0.88
C GLY A 111 5.55 -15.14 0.88
N LYS A 112 4.75 -14.71 1.86
CA LYS A 112 3.36 -15.18 2.02
C LYS A 112 2.47 -14.90 0.81
N TYR A 113 2.74 -13.83 0.06
CA TYR A 113 2.00 -13.53 -1.16
C TYR A 113 2.22 -14.62 -2.23
N ASP A 114 3.48 -14.97 -2.51
CA ASP A 114 3.81 -15.99 -3.52
C ASP A 114 3.26 -17.38 -3.13
N GLU A 115 3.34 -17.72 -1.83
CA GLU A 115 2.76 -18.95 -1.30
C GLU A 115 1.24 -18.99 -1.45
N ALA A 116 0.55 -17.87 -1.15
CA ALA A 116 -0.89 -17.76 -1.31
C ALA A 116 -1.31 -17.90 -2.78
N VAL A 117 -0.60 -17.22 -3.69
CA VAL A 117 -0.83 -17.32 -5.13
C VAL A 117 -0.67 -18.78 -5.58
N LYS A 118 0.44 -19.43 -5.21
CA LYS A 118 0.71 -20.83 -5.59
C LYS A 118 -0.38 -21.77 -5.07
N THR A 119 -0.75 -21.65 -3.79
CA THR A 119 -1.75 -22.51 -3.15
C THR A 119 -3.13 -22.37 -3.79
N ILE A 120 -3.52 -21.15 -4.16
CA ILE A 120 -4.84 -20.87 -4.74
C ILE A 120 -4.89 -21.25 -6.23
N PHE A 121 -3.81 -21.05 -6.99
CA PHE A 121 -3.78 -21.36 -8.43
C PHE A 121 -3.50 -22.83 -8.78
N LEU A 122 -2.71 -23.55 -7.97
CA LEU A 122 -2.42 -24.97 -8.19
C LEU A 122 -3.68 -25.83 -8.45
N PRO A 123 -4.73 -25.79 -7.62
CA PRO A 123 -5.91 -26.63 -7.82
C PRO A 123 -6.73 -26.26 -9.07
N ILE A 124 -6.64 -25.01 -9.54
CA ILE A 124 -7.32 -24.57 -10.77
C ILE A 124 -6.60 -25.11 -12.00
N SER A 125 -5.26 -25.04 -12.01
CA SER A 125 -4.43 -25.60 -13.08
C SER A 125 -4.67 -27.11 -13.25
N ASP A 126 -4.77 -27.85 -12.14
CA ASP A 126 -5.05 -29.29 -12.16
C ASP A 126 -6.44 -29.60 -12.73
N LYS A 127 -7.46 -28.79 -12.42
CA LYS A 127 -8.81 -28.94 -12.98
C LYS A 127 -8.83 -28.72 -14.49
N ILE A 128 -8.16 -27.68 -14.98
CA ILE A 128 -8.05 -27.39 -16.42
C ILE A 128 -7.39 -28.58 -17.14
N LYS A 129 -6.25 -29.06 -16.61
CA LYS A 129 -5.50 -30.18 -17.19
C LYS A 129 -6.25 -31.52 -17.18
N VAL A 130 -7.19 -31.72 -16.24
CA VAL A 130 -8.08 -32.89 -16.23
C VAL A 130 -9.21 -32.74 -17.25
N SER A 131 -9.78 -31.54 -17.37
CA SER A 131 -10.87 -31.28 -18.32
C SER A 131 -10.43 -31.44 -19.78
N GLU A 132 -9.22 -30.97 -20.14
CA GLU A 132 -8.66 -31.14 -21.49
C GLU A 132 -8.46 -32.63 -21.83
N ARG A 133 -8.01 -33.45 -20.87
CA ARG A 133 -7.78 -34.89 -21.05
C ARG A 133 -9.05 -35.73 -21.26
N HIS A 134 -10.22 -35.17 -20.97
CA HIS A 134 -11.51 -35.83 -21.15
C HIS A 134 -12.24 -35.40 -22.43
N THR A 135 -11.65 -34.48 -23.21
CA THR A 135 -12.24 -33.95 -24.45
C THR A 135 -11.58 -34.51 -25.72
N ASP A 136 -10.72 -35.53 -25.57
CA ASP A 136 -10.05 -36.28 -26.64
C ASP A 136 -10.56 -37.73 -26.75
#